data_AF-A0A9Q9MI50-F1
#
_entry.id   AF-A0A9Q9MI50-F1
#
_cell.length_a   1.000
_cell.length_b   1.000
_cell.length_c   1.000
_cell.angle_alpha   90.00
_cell.angle_beta   90.00
_cell.angle_gamma   90.00
#
_symmetry.space_group_name_H-M   'P 1'
#
loop_
_entity.id
_entity.type
_entity.pdbx_description
1 polymer ?
#
loop_
_entity_poly.entity_id
_entity_poly.type
_entity_poly.pdbx_seq_one_letter_code
_entity_poly.pdbx_strand_id
1 'polypeptide(L)'
;MTWLGEAGLAAATSCAGLQAEVDQHAAAVRDALGDPERGPNAVALASYATGVRDTLIEAQWQLPPTSELDWSKAEWPTLRLIAICALARAGGHV
;
A
#
# COMPACT_ATOMS: atom_id res chain seq x y z
N MET A 1 -13.37 -7.05 -12.43
CA MET A 1 -13.29 -6.17 -11.24
C MET A 1 -11.85 -6.22 -10.79
N THR A 2 -11.10 -5.14 -10.93
CA THR A 2 -9.65 -5.13 -10.65
C THR A 2 -9.41 -4.58 -9.25
N TRP A 3 -8.67 -5.33 -8.43
CA TRP A 3 -8.36 -4.93 -7.05
C TRP A 3 -7.31 -3.81 -7.03
N LEU A 4 -7.41 -2.89 -6.07
CA LEU A 4 -6.49 -1.75 -5.96
C LEU A 4 -5.02 -2.19 -5.92
N GLY A 5 -4.70 -3.20 -5.10
CA GLY A 5 -3.33 -3.70 -4.97
C GLY A 5 -2.78 -4.26 -6.28
N GLU A 6 -3.59 -4.99 -7.04
CA GLU A 6 -3.19 -5.54 -8.34
C GLU A 6 -2.97 -4.43 -9.38
N ALA A 7 -3.93 -3.51 -9.51
CA ALA A 7 -3.85 -2.40 -10.45
C ALA A 7 -2.67 -1.47 -10.12
N GLY A 8 -2.49 -1.14 -8.84
CA GLY A 8 -1.43 -0.25 -8.37
C GLY A 8 -0.04 -0.83 -8.54
N LEU A 9 0.14 -2.12 -8.24
CA LEU A 9 1.43 -2.81 -8.47
C LEU A 9 1.74 -2.92 -9.97
N ALA A 10 0.75 -3.19 -10.82
CA ALA A 10 0.93 -3.21 -12.27
C ALA A 10 1.26 -1.81 -12.85
N ALA A 11 0.66 -0.75 -12.29
CA ALA A 11 1.03 0.62 -12.65
C ALA A 11 2.46 0.96 -12.21
N ALA A 12 2.87 0.53 -11.01
CA ALA A 12 4.18 0.82 -10.44
C ALA A 12 5.31 0.19 -11.26
N THR A 13 5.14 -1.03 -11.77
CA THR A 13 6.13 -1.67 -12.66
C THR A 13 6.34 -0.91 -13.97
N SER A 14 5.35 -0.09 -14.38
CA SER A 14 5.38 0.69 -15.62
C SER A 14 5.78 2.16 -15.42
N CYS A 15 5.90 2.62 -14.18
CA CYS A 15 6.20 4.01 -13.83
C CYS A 15 7.19 4.09 -12.67
N ALA A 16 8.45 4.39 -12.97
CA ALA A 16 9.54 4.42 -11.98
C ALA A 16 9.29 5.41 -10.83
N GLY A 17 8.65 6.55 -11.11
CA GLY A 17 8.28 7.52 -10.08
C GLY A 17 7.28 6.94 -9.08
N LEU A 18 6.24 6.27 -9.57
CA LEU A 18 5.27 5.60 -8.71
C LEU A 18 5.89 4.45 -7.93
N GLN A 19 6.77 3.66 -8.56
CA GLN A 19 7.50 2.60 -7.87
C GLN A 19 8.32 3.16 -6.69
N ALA A 20 9.01 4.28 -6.89
CA ALA A 20 9.78 4.92 -5.82
C ALA A 20 8.88 5.39 -4.65
N GLU A 21 7.71 5.96 -4.94
CA GLU A 21 6.74 6.34 -3.91
C GLU A 21 6.22 5.10 -3.13
N VAL A 22 5.90 4.01 -3.84
CA VAL A 22 5.48 2.75 -3.22
C VAL A 22 6.58 2.19 -2.32
N ASP A 23 7.84 2.22 -2.76
CA ASP A 23 8.98 1.74 -1.99
C ASP A 23 9.23 2.59 -0.74
N GLN A 24 9.07 3.93 -0.84
CA GLN A 24 9.13 4.84 0.31
C GLN A 24 8.04 4.53 1.32
N HIS A 25 6.80 4.35 0.86
CA HIS A 25 5.68 3.97 1.71
C HIS A 25 5.88 2.59 2.35
N ALA A 26 6.47 1.63 1.63
CA ALA A 26 6.79 0.31 2.17
C ALA A 26 7.85 0.40 3.27
N ALA A 27 8.89 1.23 3.10
CA ALA A 27 9.85 1.51 4.16
C ALA A 27 9.17 2.09 5.41
N ALA A 28 8.31 3.10 5.23
CA ALA A 28 7.57 3.69 6.36
C ALA A 28 6.63 2.71 7.08
N VAL A 29 6.10 1.69 6.40
CA VAL A 29 5.32 0.61 7.04
C VAL A 29 6.24 -0.30 7.85
N ARG A 30 7.40 -0.70 7.31
CA ARG A 30 8.38 -1.51 8.05
C ARG A 30 8.86 -0.79 9.31
N ASP A 31 9.16 0.50 9.20
CA ASP A 31 9.60 1.34 10.33
C ASP A 31 8.53 1.39 11.43
N ALA A 32 7.26 1.52 11.05
CA ALA A 32 6.15 1.55 12.00
C ALA A 32 5.90 0.18 12.68
N LEU A 33 6.28 -0.92 12.03
CA LEU A 33 6.10 -2.28 12.54
C LEU A 33 7.31 -2.82 13.32
N GLY A 34 8.46 -2.15 13.26
CA GLY A 34 9.54 -2.30 14.24
C GLY A 34 10.43 -3.54 14.13
N ASP A 35 10.41 -4.30 13.02
CA ASP A 35 11.33 -5.43 12.81
C ASP A 35 11.91 -5.44 11.37
N PRO A 36 13.10 -4.86 11.17
CA PRO A 36 13.77 -4.85 9.86
C PRO A 36 14.42 -6.18 9.47
N GLU A 37 14.70 -7.10 10.42
CA GLU A 37 15.46 -8.33 10.13
C GLU A 37 14.58 -9.47 9.59
N ARG A 38 13.35 -9.62 10.11
CA ARG A 38 12.40 -10.63 9.62
C ARG A 38 11.40 -10.08 8.61
N GLY A 39 11.26 -8.76 8.54
CA GLY A 39 10.17 -8.12 7.82
C GLY A 39 8.80 -8.37 8.48
N PRO A 40 7.77 -7.60 8.09
CA PRO A 40 6.47 -7.70 8.72
C PRO A 40 5.74 -8.99 8.29
N ASN A 41 5.23 -9.74 9.26
CA ASN A 41 4.40 -10.93 8.98
C ASN A 41 2.96 -10.54 8.57
N ALA A 42 2.21 -11.51 8.04
CA ALA A 42 0.83 -11.32 7.58
C ALA A 42 -0.10 -10.70 8.63
N VAL A 43 0.02 -11.12 9.91
CA VAL A 43 -0.82 -10.60 11.00
C VAL A 43 -0.50 -9.13 11.25
N ALA A 44 0.78 -8.77 11.34
CA ALA A 44 1.23 -7.40 11.53
C ALA A 44 0.77 -6.49 10.38
N LEU A 45 0.90 -6.94 9.13
CA LEU A 45 0.43 -6.20 7.96
C LEU A 45 -1.09 -6.02 7.95
N ALA A 46 -1.86 -7.05 8.33
CA ALA A 46 -3.31 -6.97 8.41
C ALA A 46 -3.78 -6.01 9.51
N SER A 47 -3.14 -6.05 10.69
CA SER A 47 -3.39 -5.09 11.77
C SER A 47 -3.06 -3.66 11.34
N TYR A 48 -1.93 -3.46 10.66
CA TYR A 48 -1.54 -2.15 10.14
C TYR A 48 -2.55 -1.63 9.10
N ALA A 49 -2.94 -2.46 8.13
CA ALA A 49 -3.95 -2.12 7.13
C ALA A 49 -5.30 -1.77 7.75
N THR A 50 -5.68 -2.46 8.82
CA THR A 50 -6.88 -2.17 9.60
C THR A 50 -6.80 -0.78 10.22
N GLY A 51 -5.68 -0.44 10.87
CA GLY A 51 -5.49 0.91 11.43
C GLY A 51 -5.49 2.02 10.37
N VAL A 52 -4.89 1.78 9.21
CA VAL A 52 -4.97 2.70 8.06
C VAL A 52 -6.42 2.89 7.64
N ARG A 53 -7.17 1.80 7.42
CA ARG A 53 -8.58 1.86 7.04
C ARG A 53 -9.40 2.66 8.05
N ASP A 54 -9.24 2.38 9.33
CA ASP A 54 -10.01 3.04 10.39
C ASP A 54 -9.71 4.54 10.43
N THR A 55 -8.44 4.94 10.28
CA THR A 55 -8.04 6.35 10.13
C THR A 55 -8.69 7.03 8.92
N LEU A 56 -8.79 6.33 7.78
CA LEU A 56 -9.41 6.88 6.57
C LEU A 56 -10.93 7.01 6.71
N ILE A 57 -11.58 6.06 7.40
CA ILE A 57 -12.99 6.14 7.74
C ILE A 57 -13.25 7.35 8.64
N GLU A 58 -12.45 7.54 9.68
CA GLU A 58 -12.55 8.71 10.58
C GLU A 58 -12.36 10.03 9.84
N ALA A 59 -11.40 10.07 8.90
CA ALA A 59 -11.16 11.22 8.04
C ALA A 59 -12.22 11.42 6.93
N GLN A 60 -13.22 10.55 6.85
CA GLN A 60 -14.23 10.50 5.78
C GLN A 60 -13.62 10.43 4.36
N TRP A 61 -12.40 9.94 4.25
CA TRP A 61 -11.70 9.82 2.98
C TRP A 61 -12.32 8.69 2.15
N GLN A 62 -12.48 8.92 0.85
CA GLN A 62 -13.06 7.96 -0.08
C GLN A 62 -12.01 7.54 -1.09
N LEU A 63 -11.82 6.23 -1.26
CA LEU A 63 -10.97 5.69 -2.31
C LEU A 63 -11.66 5.91 -3.67
N PRO A 64 -11.03 6.64 -4.62
CA PRO A 64 -11.58 6.77 -5.96
C PRO A 64 -11.65 5.39 -6.66
N PRO A 65 -12.58 5.19 -7.60
CA PRO A 65 -12.61 3.98 -8.42
C PRO A 65 -11.25 3.74 -9.09
N THR A 66 -10.76 2.49 -9.08
CA THR A 66 -9.43 2.17 -9.62
C THR A 66 -9.28 2.52 -11.11
N SER A 67 -10.39 2.52 -11.86
CA SER A 67 -10.44 2.94 -13.26
C SER A 67 -10.24 4.45 -13.49
N GLU A 68 -10.42 5.27 -12.46
CA GLU A 68 -10.35 6.74 -12.53
C GLU A 68 -9.08 7.29 -11.89
N LEU A 69 -8.20 6.41 -11.40
CA LEU A 69 -7.04 6.80 -10.61
C LEU A 69 -5.90 7.27 -11.50
N ASP A 70 -5.55 8.55 -11.40
CA ASP A 70 -4.30 9.09 -11.97
C ASP A 70 -3.14 8.66 -11.09
N TRP A 71 -2.48 7.56 -11.48
CA TRP A 71 -1.35 6.98 -10.76
C TRP A 71 -0.18 7.95 -10.56
N SER A 72 -0.03 8.96 -11.42
CA SER A 72 1.02 9.98 -11.26
C SER A 72 0.75 10.96 -10.10
N LYS A 73 -0.47 10.95 -9.57
CA LYS A 73 -0.95 11.81 -8.49
C LYS A 73 -1.68 11.01 -7.42
N ALA A 74 -1.35 9.73 -7.29
CA ALA A 74 -1.96 8.86 -6.28
C ALA A 74 -1.74 9.46 -4.88
N GLU A 75 -2.83 9.69 -4.16
CA GLU A 75 -2.74 10.24 -2.81
C GLU A 75 -2.08 9.25 -1.84
N TRP A 76 -1.51 9.77 -0.76
CA TRP A 76 -0.78 8.98 0.23
C TRP A 76 -1.57 7.75 0.77
N PRO A 77 -2.91 7.77 0.96
CA PRO A 77 -3.63 6.58 1.43
C PRO A 77 -3.57 5.44 0.40
N THR A 78 -3.74 5.78 -0.87
CA THR A 78 -3.63 4.85 -2.00
C THR A 78 -2.23 4.24 -2.07
N LEU A 79 -1.20 5.08 -1.99
CA LEU A 79 0.21 4.63 -1.97
C LEU A 79 0.50 3.71 -0.78
N ARG A 80 -0.02 4.05 0.42
CA ARG A 80 0.14 3.23 1.63
C ARG A 80 -0.52 1.86 1.49
N LEU A 81 -1.72 1.78 0.93
CA LEU A 81 -2.42 0.51 0.70
C LEU A 81 -1.68 -0.37 -0.32
N ILE A 82 -1.16 0.22 -1.41
CA ILE A 82 -0.35 -0.50 -2.41
C ILE A 82 0.96 -1.00 -1.81
N ALA A 83 1.61 -0.19 -0.99
CA ALA A 83 2.82 -0.58 -0.28
C ALA A 83 2.59 -1.78 0.66
N ILE A 84 1.45 -1.84 1.36
CA ILE A 84 1.08 -3.01 2.17
C ILE A 84 0.90 -4.25 1.28
N CYS A 85 0.26 -4.12 0.11
CA CYS A 85 0.15 -5.22 -0.85
C CYS A 85 1.52 -5.66 -1.39
N ALA A 86 2.44 -4.73 -1.66
CA ALA A 86 3.81 -5.02 -2.07
C ALA A 86 4.55 -5.84 -1.01
N LEU A 87 4.45 -5.44 0.27
CA LEU A 87 5.05 -6.14 1.40
C LEU A 87 4.45 -7.54 1.59
N ALA A 88 3.12 -7.66 1.51
CA ALA A 88 2.43 -8.93 1.64
C ALA A 88 2.87 -9.90 0.53
N ARG A 89 2.97 -9.44 -0.72
CA ARG A 89 3.44 -10.23 -1.85
C ARG A 89 4.91 -10.65 -1.70
N ALA A 90 5.78 -9.73 -1.28
CA ALA A 90 7.19 -10.02 -1.04
C ALA A 90 7.40 -11.03 0.11
N GLY A 91 6.53 -11.02 1.11
CA GLY A 91 6.51 -11.98 2.22
C GLY A 91 5.79 -13.30 1.91
N GLY A 92 5.23 -13.48 0.71
CA GLY A 92 4.48 -14.69 0.33
C GLY A 92 3.14 -14.85 1.06
N HIS A 93 2.50 -13.75 1.44
CA HIS A 93 1.21 -13.74 2.15
C HIS A 93 0.01 -13.61 1.20
N VAL A 94 0.26 -13.21 -0.06
CA VAL A 94 -0.72 -13.06 -1.16
C VAL A 94 -0.08 -13.35 -2.51
#